data_AF-A0A496ZEL4-F1
#
_entry.id   AF-A0A496ZEL4-F1
#
_cell.length_a   1.000
_cell.length_b   1.000
_cell.length_c   1.000
_cell.angle_alpha   90.00
_cell.angle_beta   90.00
_cell.angle_gamma   90.00
#
_symmetry.space_group_name_H-M   'P 1'
#
loop_
_entity.id
_entity.type
_entity.pdbx_description
1 polymer ?
#
loop_
_entity_poly.entity_id
_entity_poly.type
_entity_poly.pdbx_seq_one_letter_code
_entity_poly.pdbx_strand_id
1 'polypeptide(L)'
;MPFPLMTYGLETDPSMSRLQTRPVAGGKTDTPGSSIMKDKGLDEACSEFESLFIYQLLKEMRASIPGDGYLGESTQSKTYTSMFDIEIAREISNQRGIGLADFLRQQLASRLGDTESKQTQKKIDIY
;
A
#
# COMPACT_ATOMS: atom_id res chain seq x y z
N MET A 1 2.41 56.41 -23.55
CA MET A 1 2.21 56.01 -22.13
C MET A 1 1.41 57.12 -21.45
N PRO A 2 0.30 56.87 -20.71
CA PRO A 2 -0.34 55.62 -20.29
C PRO A 2 -1.81 55.47 -20.78
N PHE A 3 -2.29 54.24 -20.97
CA PHE A 3 -3.71 53.91 -21.15
C PHE A 3 -4.07 52.73 -20.25
N PRO A 4 -5.11 52.88 -19.40
CA PRO A 4 -6.04 51.78 -19.17
C PRO A 4 -7.49 52.28 -19.16
N LEU A 5 -8.26 51.95 -20.20
CA LEU A 5 -9.72 51.97 -20.18
C LEU A 5 -10.18 50.57 -19.77
N MET A 6 -10.45 50.38 -18.47
CA MET A 6 -11.15 49.20 -17.97
C MET A 6 -12.62 49.58 -17.82
N THR A 7 -13.33 49.48 -18.93
CA THR A 7 -14.77 49.65 -19.01
C THR A 7 -15.45 48.30 -18.82
N TYR A 8 -16.28 48.26 -17.77
CA TYR A 8 -17.50 47.45 -17.64
C TYR A 8 -17.38 45.92 -17.64
N GLY A 9 -17.69 45.36 -16.46
CA GLY A 9 -17.92 43.93 -16.25
C GLY A 9 -17.99 43.54 -14.77
N LEU A 10 -18.60 44.37 -13.90
CA LEU A 10 -19.06 43.94 -12.58
C LEU A 10 -20.38 43.19 -12.79
N GLU A 11 -20.28 42.02 -13.43
CA GLU A 11 -21.35 41.04 -13.44
C GLU A 11 -21.43 40.51 -12.00
N THR A 12 -22.51 40.89 -11.35
CA THR A 12 -22.94 40.39 -10.05
C THR A 12 -23.14 38.88 -10.14
N ASP A 13 -22.20 38.09 -9.66
CA ASP A 13 -22.39 36.65 -9.46
C ASP A 13 -23.48 36.43 -8.40
N PRO A 14 -24.64 35.83 -8.74
CA PRO A 14 -25.75 35.61 -7.81
C PRO A 14 -25.54 34.32 -7.00
N SER A 15 -24.32 34.05 -6.53
CA SER A 15 -23.96 32.77 -5.86
C SER A 15 -23.58 32.89 -4.38
N MET A 16 -23.65 34.08 -3.76
CA MET A 16 -23.56 34.21 -2.29
C MET A 16 -24.89 33.93 -1.57
N SER A 17 -25.53 32.81 -1.91
CA SER A 17 -26.75 32.34 -1.24
C SER A 17 -26.51 31.03 -0.49
N ARG A 18 -26.57 31.16 0.84
CA ARG A 18 -27.00 30.16 1.82
C ARG A 18 -25.90 29.27 2.41
N LEU A 19 -25.50 29.68 3.62
CA LEU A 19 -25.28 28.80 4.76
C LEU A 19 -26.37 27.72 4.80
N GLN A 20 -26.09 26.54 4.23
CA GLN A 20 -26.84 25.31 4.45
C GLN A 20 -25.96 24.37 5.27
N THR A 21 -26.01 24.54 6.58
CA THR A 21 -25.63 23.48 7.51
C THR A 21 -26.64 22.34 7.32
N ARG A 22 -26.22 21.26 6.66
CA ARG A 22 -27.03 20.04 6.62
C ARG A 22 -27.15 19.49 8.05
N PRO A 23 -28.38 19.24 8.56
CA PRO A 23 -28.54 18.55 9.83
C PRO A 23 -28.10 17.09 9.64
N VAL A 24 -27.09 16.67 10.41
CA VAL A 24 -26.78 15.25 10.61
C VAL A 24 -27.84 14.69 11.58
N ALA A 25 -28.90 14.14 11.01
CA ALA A 25 -29.84 13.27 11.70
C ALA A 25 -29.62 11.83 11.19
N GLY A 26 -29.38 10.91 12.13
CA GLY A 26 -28.95 9.55 11.85
C GLY A 26 -29.98 8.68 11.12
N GLY A 27 -29.44 7.68 10.43
CA GLY A 27 -30.17 6.55 9.84
C GLY A 27 -29.17 5.41 9.62
N LYS A 28 -29.46 4.26 10.20
CA LYS A 28 -28.64 3.03 10.27
C LYS A 28 -28.85 2.18 9.01
N THR A 29 -28.15 1.05 8.91
CA THR A 29 -28.34 -0.09 7.95
C THR A 29 -27.62 0.14 6.61
N ASP A 30 -26.56 -0.57 6.16
CA ASP A 30 -26.03 -1.93 6.37
C ASP A 30 -24.51 -1.94 6.19
N THR A 31 -23.74 -2.57 7.08
CA THR A 31 -22.29 -2.76 6.90
C THR A 31 -21.98 -4.21 6.56
N PRO A 32 -21.60 -4.50 5.30
CA PRO A 32 -20.85 -5.70 4.92
C PRO A 32 -19.43 -5.35 4.43
N GLY A 33 -18.77 -4.35 5.04
CA GLY A 33 -17.54 -3.75 4.48
C GLY A 33 -16.24 -3.86 5.30
N SER A 34 -16.24 -4.39 6.52
CA SER A 34 -15.06 -4.35 7.40
C SER A 34 -14.03 -5.46 7.17
N SER A 35 -14.41 -6.59 6.53
CA SER A 35 -13.51 -7.71 6.24
C SER A 35 -12.69 -7.50 4.96
N ILE A 36 -13.31 -6.97 3.90
CA ILE A 36 -12.66 -6.79 2.59
C ILE A 36 -11.54 -5.75 2.64
N MET A 37 -11.65 -4.69 3.46
CA MET A 37 -10.58 -3.67 3.58
C MET A 37 -9.36 -4.20 4.34
N LYS A 38 -9.55 -5.09 5.32
CA LYS A 38 -8.44 -5.75 6.01
C LYS A 38 -7.72 -6.72 5.08
N ASP A 39 -8.48 -7.45 4.26
CA ASP A 39 -7.94 -8.42 3.32
C ASP A 39 -7.06 -7.74 2.26
N LYS A 40 -7.53 -6.63 1.67
CA LYS A 40 -6.73 -5.84 0.71
C LYS A 40 -5.44 -5.27 1.30
N GLY A 41 -5.48 -4.78 2.54
CA GLY A 41 -4.26 -4.28 3.20
C GLY A 41 -3.28 -5.40 3.55
N LEU A 42 -3.76 -6.62 3.81
CA LEU A 42 -2.92 -7.79 4.02
C LEU A 42 -2.30 -8.27 2.71
N ASP A 43 -3.05 -8.26 1.60
CA ASP A 43 -2.54 -8.56 0.26
C ASP A 43 -1.39 -7.63 -0.13
N GLU A 44 -1.58 -6.32 0.01
CA GLU A 44 -0.57 -5.30 -0.30
C GLU A 44 0.69 -5.49 0.56
N ALA A 45 0.53 -5.65 1.88
CA ALA A 45 1.66 -5.87 2.79
C ALA A 45 2.42 -7.17 2.49
N CYS A 46 1.73 -8.24 2.09
CA CYS A 46 2.36 -9.50 1.71
C CYS A 46 3.13 -9.36 0.39
N SER A 47 2.60 -8.63 -0.59
CA SER A 47 3.29 -8.33 -1.86
C SER A 47 4.54 -7.47 -1.64
N GLU A 48 4.45 -6.44 -0.79
CA GLU A 48 5.61 -5.63 -0.41
C GLU A 48 6.70 -6.47 0.26
N PHE A 49 6.33 -7.39 1.15
CA PHE A 49 7.28 -8.29 1.77
C PHE A 49 7.98 -9.21 0.74
N GLU A 50 7.22 -9.75 -0.21
CA GLU A 50 7.77 -10.56 -1.30
C GLU A 50 8.78 -9.77 -2.15
N SER A 51 8.51 -8.48 -2.42
CA SER A 51 9.47 -7.61 -3.12
C SER A 51 10.79 -7.45 -2.34
N LEU A 52 10.74 -7.29 -1.03
CA LEU A 52 11.95 -7.21 -0.19
C LEU A 52 12.73 -8.52 -0.17
N PHE A 53 12.01 -9.64 -0.14
CA PHE A 53 12.61 -10.96 -0.20
C PHE A 53 13.32 -11.20 -1.54
N ILE A 54 12.68 -10.87 -2.67
CA ILE A 54 13.29 -10.99 -4.00
C ILE A 54 14.52 -10.09 -4.11
N TYR A 55 14.45 -8.85 -3.61
CA TYR A 55 15.62 -7.97 -3.57
C TYR A 55 16.80 -8.62 -2.83
N GLN A 56 16.55 -9.18 -1.64
CA GLN A 56 17.58 -9.84 -0.86
C GLN A 56 18.08 -11.12 -1.57
N LEU A 57 17.21 -11.87 -2.22
CA LEU A 57 17.57 -13.03 -3.03
C LEU A 57 18.51 -12.64 -4.17
N LEU A 58 18.16 -11.61 -4.95
CA LEU A 58 18.99 -11.09 -6.05
C LEU A 58 20.36 -10.63 -5.55
N LYS A 59 20.39 -9.96 -4.39
CA LYS A 59 21.62 -9.52 -3.74
C LYS A 59 22.51 -10.70 -3.33
N GLU A 60 21.97 -11.73 -2.70
CA GLU A 60 22.74 -12.93 -2.32
C GLU A 60 23.20 -13.73 -3.54
N MET A 61 22.36 -13.85 -4.57
CA MET A 61 22.75 -14.47 -5.84
C MET A 61 23.95 -13.75 -6.46
N ARG A 62 23.95 -12.41 -6.47
CA ARG A 62 25.08 -11.62 -6.97
C ARG A 62 26.32 -11.77 -6.09
N ALA A 63 26.16 -11.75 -4.77
CA ALA A 63 27.25 -11.98 -3.81
C ALA A 63 27.88 -13.38 -3.94
N SER A 64 27.09 -14.37 -4.41
CA SER A 64 27.54 -15.75 -4.59
C SER A 64 28.40 -15.98 -5.84
N ILE A 65 28.51 -15.02 -6.76
CA ILE A 65 29.33 -15.13 -7.98
C ILE A 65 30.77 -14.71 -7.63
N PRO A 66 31.73 -15.66 -7.50
CA PRO A 66 33.12 -15.33 -7.22
C PRO A 66 33.75 -14.75 -8.49
N GLY A 67 33.76 -13.43 -8.64
CA GLY A 67 34.26 -12.80 -9.86
C GLY A 67 34.28 -11.27 -9.89
N ASP A 68 33.63 -10.58 -8.94
CA ASP A 68 33.58 -9.11 -8.95
C ASP A 68 34.90 -8.42 -8.54
N GLY A 69 35.97 -9.19 -8.34
CA GLY A 69 37.31 -8.68 -8.01
C GLY A 69 37.98 -7.85 -9.11
N TYR A 70 37.40 -7.73 -10.31
CA TYR A 70 38.00 -7.00 -11.44
C TYR A 70 37.23 -5.74 -11.87
N LEU A 71 35.92 -5.66 -11.61
CA LEU A 71 35.13 -4.45 -11.79
C LEU A 71 35.10 -3.73 -10.44
N GLY A 72 35.93 -2.70 -10.29
CA GLY A 72 36.00 -1.92 -9.06
C GLY A 72 34.60 -1.61 -8.53
N GLU A 73 34.25 -2.23 -7.40
CA GLU A 73 33.01 -2.08 -6.65
C GLU A 73 32.95 -0.67 -6.05
N SER A 74 32.91 0.35 -6.92
CA SER A 74 32.74 1.73 -6.48
C SER A 74 31.39 1.83 -5.78
N THR A 75 31.35 2.57 -4.68
CA THR A 75 30.11 2.82 -3.92
C THR A 75 28.97 3.29 -4.82
N GLN A 76 29.30 4.05 -5.86
CA GLN A 76 28.35 4.54 -6.84
C GLN A 76 27.75 3.43 -7.72
N SER A 77 28.56 2.47 -8.19
CA SER A 77 28.08 1.30 -8.93
C SER A 77 27.14 0.43 -8.08
N LYS A 78 27.48 0.23 -6.79
CA LYS A 78 26.62 -0.52 -5.85
C LYS A 78 25.26 0.14 -5.65
N THR A 79 25.23 1.46 -5.53
CA THR A 79 23.98 2.21 -5.39
C THR A 79 23.09 2.05 -6.62
N TYR A 80 23.62 2.25 -7.83
CA TYR A 80 22.83 2.06 -9.07
C TYR A 80 22.32 0.63 -9.20
N THR A 81 23.17 -0.33 -8.89
CA THR A 81 22.83 -1.75 -8.86
C THR A 81 21.70 -2.04 -7.87
N SER A 82 21.78 -1.51 -6.64
CA SER A 82 20.74 -1.72 -5.64
C SER A 82 19.39 -1.11 -6.05
N MET A 83 19.39 0.06 -6.70
CA MET A 83 18.16 0.68 -7.21
C MET A 83 17.54 -0.17 -8.33
N PHE A 84 18.38 -0.72 -9.21
CA PHE A 84 17.95 -1.62 -10.25
C PHE A 84 17.35 -2.92 -9.68
N ASP A 85 18.02 -3.53 -8.70
CA ASP A 85 17.54 -4.73 -8.03
C ASP A 85 16.21 -4.46 -7.29
N ILE A 86 15.99 -3.27 -6.72
CA ILE A 86 14.72 -2.86 -6.11
C ILE A 86 13.59 -2.81 -7.15
N GLU A 87 13.83 -2.19 -8.31
CA GLU A 87 12.80 -2.07 -9.34
C GLU A 87 12.45 -3.42 -9.95
N ILE A 88 13.45 -4.26 -10.21
CA ILE A 88 13.21 -5.64 -10.65
C ILE A 88 12.41 -6.40 -9.61
N ALA A 89 12.77 -6.30 -8.33
CA ALA A 89 12.08 -7.03 -7.28
C ALA A 89 10.59 -6.63 -7.16
N ARG A 90 10.29 -5.33 -7.34
CA ARG A 90 8.92 -4.81 -7.39
C ARG A 90 8.17 -5.31 -8.63
N GLU A 91 8.80 -5.31 -9.79
CA GLU A 91 8.14 -5.77 -11.01
C GLU A 91 7.83 -7.27 -10.95
N ILE A 92 8.77 -8.07 -10.41
CA ILE A 92 8.58 -9.50 -10.20
C ILE A 92 7.44 -9.75 -9.21
N SER A 93 7.40 -9.05 -8.06
CA SER A 93 6.30 -9.22 -7.09
C SER A 93 4.94 -8.86 -7.67
N ASN A 94 4.87 -7.85 -8.55
CA ASN A 94 3.61 -7.39 -9.15
C ASN A 94 3.07 -8.32 -10.25
N GLN A 95 3.94 -8.90 -11.09
CA GLN A 95 3.48 -9.64 -12.28
C GLN A 95 3.03 -11.08 -11.97
N ARG A 96 3.67 -11.74 -11.00
CA ARG A 96 3.25 -13.08 -10.52
C ARG A 96 4.04 -13.60 -9.31
N GLY A 97 5.06 -12.86 -8.86
CA GLY A 97 5.90 -13.21 -7.73
C GLY A 97 6.55 -14.60 -7.83
N ILE A 98 7.04 -15.06 -6.69
CA ILE A 98 7.43 -16.44 -6.43
C ILE A 98 6.31 -17.19 -5.67
N GLY A 99 5.22 -16.51 -5.32
CA GLY A 99 4.08 -17.06 -4.56
C GLY A 99 4.26 -16.97 -3.04
N LEU A 100 5.24 -16.20 -2.57
CA LEU A 100 5.49 -16.02 -1.14
C LEU A 100 4.38 -15.20 -0.48
N ALA A 101 3.89 -14.16 -1.16
CA ALA A 101 2.82 -13.31 -0.65
C ALA A 101 1.52 -14.12 -0.41
N ASP A 102 1.16 -14.99 -1.35
CA ASP A 102 -0.02 -15.85 -1.23
C ASP A 102 0.10 -16.83 -0.06
N PHE A 103 1.29 -17.40 0.14
CA PHE A 103 1.56 -18.30 1.26
C PHE A 103 1.44 -17.56 2.61
N LEU A 104 2.04 -16.37 2.71
CA LEU A 104 1.96 -15.55 3.92
C LEU A 104 0.53 -15.12 4.23
N ARG A 105 -0.23 -14.72 3.21
CA ARG A 105 -1.66 -14.42 3.35
C ARG A 105 -2.42 -15.61 3.90
N GLN A 106 -2.20 -16.81 3.35
CA GLN A 106 -2.88 -18.01 3.81
C GLN A 106 -2.55 -18.34 5.27
N GLN A 107 -1.29 -18.15 5.69
CA GLN A 107 -0.87 -18.34 7.08
C GLN A 107 -1.50 -17.31 8.02
N LEU A 108 -1.54 -16.03 7.62
CA LEU A 108 -2.15 -14.97 8.42
C LEU A 108 -3.68 -15.14 8.50
N ALA A 109 -4.34 -15.46 7.39
CA ALA A 109 -5.77 -15.71 7.34
C ALA A 109 -6.17 -16.89 8.24
N SER A 110 -5.39 -17.99 8.21
CA SER A 110 -5.61 -19.15 9.08
C SER A 110 -5.52 -18.76 10.56
N ARG A 111 -4.47 -18.01 10.95
CA ARG A 111 -4.29 -17.56 12.35
C ARG A 111 -5.32 -16.53 12.79
N LEU A 112 -5.80 -15.68 11.88
CA LEU A 112 -6.84 -14.70 12.19
C LEU A 112 -8.19 -15.39 12.39
N GLY A 113 -8.52 -16.42 11.58
CA GLY A 113 -9.69 -17.28 11.79
C GLY A 113 -9.65 -18.05 13.11
N ASP A 114 -8.46 -18.46 13.56
CA ASP A 114 -8.26 -19.10 14.87
C ASP A 114 -8.44 -18.12 16.07
N THR A 115 -8.35 -16.81 15.82
CA THR A 115 -8.44 -15.81 16.89
C THR A 115 -9.89 -15.46 17.24
N GLU A 116 -10.82 -15.50 16.27
CA GLU A 116 -12.26 -15.26 16.52
C GLU A 116 -12.93 -16.41 17.31
N SER A 117 -12.49 -17.65 17.10
CA SER A 117 -13.02 -18.83 17.81
C SER A 117 -12.63 -18.86 19.30
N LYS A 118 -11.49 -18.27 19.69
CA LYS A 118 -11.05 -18.23 21.09
C LYS A 118 -11.65 -17.08 21.91
N GLN A 119 -12.13 -16.02 21.26
CA GLN A 119 -12.67 -14.85 21.95
C GLN A 119 -14.13 -15.03 22.37
N THR A 120 -14.89 -15.82 21.61
CA THR A 120 -16.30 -16.15 21.95
C THR A 120 -16.35 -17.12 23.13
N GLN A 121 -15.46 -18.12 23.20
CA GLN A 121 -15.50 -19.14 24.25
C GLN A 121 -15.23 -18.58 25.66
N LYS A 122 -14.34 -17.59 25.82
CA LYS A 122 -14.05 -16.98 27.14
C LYS A 122 -15.22 -16.17 27.71
N LYS A 123 -16.21 -15.79 26.88
CA LYS A 123 -17.39 -15.04 27.32
C LYS A 123 -18.53 -15.95 27.79
N ILE A 124 -18.50 -17.24 27.44
CA ILE A 124 -19.55 -18.21 27.78
C ILE A 124 -19.27 -18.88 29.13
N ASP A 125 -18.01 -18.98 29.56
CA ASP A 125 -17.62 -19.58 30.85
C ASP A 125 -17.64 -18.58 32.03
N ILE A 126 -18.18 -17.37 31.86
CA ILE A 126 -18.32 -16.34 32.93
C ILE A 126 -19.80 -15.91 33.08
N TYR A 127 -20.73 -16.86 32.95
CA TYR A 127 -22.12 -16.75 33.41
C TYR A 127 -22.59 -18.12 33.87
#